data_AF-A0A1H5PQQ2-F1
#
_entry.id   AF-A0A1H5PQQ2-F1
#
_cell.length_a   1.000
_cell.length_b   1.000
_cell.length_c   1.000
_cell.angle_alpha   90.00
_cell.angle_beta   90.00
_cell.angle_gamma   90.00
#
_symmetry.space_group_name_H-M   'P 1'
#
loop_
_entity.id
_entity.type
_entity.pdbx_description
1 polymer ?
#
loop_
_entity_poly.entity_id
_entity_poly.type
_entity_poly.pdbx_seq_one_letter_code
_entity_poly.pdbx_strand_id
1 'polypeptide(L)' 'MTDSDEESEFEIKPLLRGGFRAILYTFRRGRWWPPESRICVSEREAMVWINSRLTLRGFAEAYEWGQGAVETEGQASG' A
#
# COMPACT_ATOMS: atom_id res chain seq x y z
N MET A 1 -4.42 -7.38 -26.82
CA MET A 1 -3.95 -6.82 -25.55
C MET A 1 -4.83 -7.42 -24.48
N THR A 2 -4.31 -8.33 -23.66
CA THR A 2 -5.09 -8.89 -22.55
C THR A 2 -5.11 -7.84 -21.45
N ASP A 3 -6.27 -7.20 -21.27
CA ASP A 3 -6.63 -6.61 -19.98
C ASP A 3 -6.29 -7.66 -18.92
N SER A 4 -5.30 -7.36 -18.08
CA SER A 4 -4.92 -8.27 -17.04
C SER A 4 -6.06 -8.26 -16.04
N ASP A 5 -6.87 -9.33 -15.97
CA ASP A 5 -7.98 -9.53 -15.01
C ASP A 5 -7.52 -9.58 -13.53
N GLU A 6 -6.36 -8.98 -13.24
CA GLU A 6 -5.73 -8.92 -11.95
C GLU A 6 -5.49 -7.47 -11.57
N GLU A 7 -6.14 -7.05 -10.49
CA GLU A 7 -6.01 -5.70 -9.92
C GLU A 7 -5.68 -5.81 -8.43
N SER A 8 -5.09 -4.75 -7.88
CA SER A 8 -4.81 -4.65 -6.46
C SER A 8 -5.09 -3.24 -5.97
N GLU A 9 -5.75 -3.15 -4.82
CA GLU A 9 -5.97 -1.91 -4.09
C GLU A 9 -5.40 -2.04 -2.68
N PHE A 10 -5.04 -0.93 -2.05
CA PHE A 10 -4.51 -0.96 -0.70
C PHE A 10 -4.94 0.26 0.12
N GLU A 11 -4.91 0.08 1.43
CA GLU A 11 -5.15 1.15 2.40
C GLU A 11 -4.11 1.08 3.52
N ILE A 12 -3.65 2.24 3.98
CA ILE A 12 -2.89 2.37 5.22
C ILE A 12 -3.63 3.35 6.12
N LYS A 13 -4.06 2.87 7.30
CA LYS A 13 -4.87 3.65 8.26
C LYS A 13 -4.15 3.77 9.59
N PRO A 14 -3.96 4.99 10.14
CA PRO A 14 -3.41 5.16 11.48
C PRO A 14 -4.38 4.60 12.53
N LEU A 15 -3.84 4.07 13.63
CA LEU A 15 -4.61 3.51 14.74
C LEU A 15 -4.58 4.43 15.96
N LEU A 16 -5.69 4.50 16.69
CA LEU A 16 -5.86 5.37 17.87
C LEU A 16 -4.85 5.13 19.00
N ARG A 17 -4.21 3.95 19.06
CA ARG A 17 -3.24 3.56 20.09
C ARG A 17 -1.79 3.57 19.60
N GLY A 18 -1.53 4.24 18.48
CA GLY A 18 -0.27 4.15 17.77
C GLY A 18 -0.23 2.95 16.81
N GLY A 19 0.65 3.04 15.81
CA GLY A 19 0.76 2.08 14.73
C GLY A 19 -0.19 2.33 13.56
N PHE A 20 -0.07 1.49 12.55
CA PHE A 20 -0.74 1.61 11.26
C PHE A 20 -1.34 0.26 10.87
N ARG A 21 -2.57 0.25 10.38
CA ARG A 21 -3.17 -0.93 9.74
C ARG A 21 -2.95 -0.82 8.23
N ALA A 22 -2.19 -1.73 7.67
CA ALA A 22 -2.11 -1.94 6.23
C ALA A 22 -3.18 -2.96 5.81
N ILE A 23 -3.86 -2.71 4.70
CA ILE A 23 -4.86 -3.60 4.09
C ILE A 23 -4.54 -3.72 2.61
N LEU A 24 -4.54 -4.94 2.08
CA LEU A 24 -4.35 -5.23 0.66
C LEU A 24 -5.56 -6.00 0.13
N TYR A 25 -6.17 -5.48 -0.91
CA TYR A 25 -7.23 -6.10 -1.69
C TYR A 25 -6.63 -6.60 -3.01
N THR A 26 -7.13 -7.72 -3.49
CA THR A 26 -6.65 -8.32 -4.74
C THR A 26 -7.83 -8.89 -5.51
N PHE A 27 -8.04 -8.39 -6.71
CA PHE A 27 -8.98 -8.92 -7.68
C PHE A 27 -8.22 -9.87 -8.59
N ARG A 28 -8.69 -11.11 -8.73
CA ARG A 28 -8.13 -12.09 -9.68
C ARG A 28 -9.20 -13.04 -10.17
N ARG A 29 -9.16 -13.36 -11.46
CA ARG A 29 -10.07 -14.33 -12.10
C ARG A 29 -11.54 -13.95 -11.89
N GLY A 30 -11.87 -12.66 -12.05
CA GLY A 30 -13.24 -12.17 -11.98
C GLY A 30 -13.82 -12.02 -10.56
N ARG A 31 -13.00 -12.07 -9.50
CA ARG A 31 -13.47 -11.84 -8.12
C ARG A 31 -12.44 -11.21 -7.20
N TRP A 32 -12.93 -10.51 -6.18
CA TRP A 32 -12.14 -10.05 -5.04
C TRP A 32 -11.84 -11.20 -4.08
N TRP A 33 -10.57 -11.31 -3.69
CA TRP A 33 -10.12 -12.23 -2.66
C TRP A 33 -10.30 -11.59 -1.27
N PRO A 34 -10.42 -12.40 -0.20
CA PRO A 34 -10.44 -11.87 1.16
C PRO A 34 -9.26 -10.93 1.40
N PRO A 35 -9.49 -9.73 1.97
CA PRO A 35 -8.43 -8.77 2.17
C PRO A 35 -7.42 -9.29 3.17
N GLU A 36 -6.15 -8.99 2.91
CA GLU A 36 -5.10 -9.20 3.88
C GLU A 36 -4.89 -7.95 4.69
N SER A 37 -4.58 -8.11 5.98
CA SER A 37 -4.26 -6.98 6.82
C SER A 37 -3.14 -7.28 7.80
N ARG A 38 -2.38 -6.24 8.15
CA ARG A 38 -1.32 -6.30 9.15
C ARG A 38 -1.30 -5.03 9.98
N ILE A 39 -1.13 -5.19 11.29
CA ILE A 39 -0.81 -4.08 12.19
C ILE A 39 0.71 -3.90 12.19
N CYS A 40 1.14 -2.68 11.89
CA CYS A 40 2.53 -2.27 11.77
C CYS A 40 2.82 -1.19 12.80
N VAL A 41 4.04 -1.12 13.31
CA VAL A 41 4.42 -0.12 14.33
C VAL A 41 4.70 1.25 13.72
N SER A 42 4.91 1.32 12.41
CA SER A 42 5.16 2.56 11.66
C SER A 42 4.51 2.53 10.27
N GLU A 43 4.29 3.72 9.70
CA GLU A 43 3.80 3.86 8.32
C GLU A 43 4.77 3.22 7.33
N ARG A 44 6.08 3.39 7.54
CA ARG A 44 7.11 2.79 6.70
C ARG A 44 7.05 1.26 6.70
N GLU A 45 6.78 0.64 7.84
CA GLU A 45 6.61 -0.82 7.90
C GLU A 45 5.34 -1.26 7.14
N ALA A 46 4.23 -0.52 7.25
CA ALA A 46 3.03 -0.75 6.45
C ALA A 46 3.34 -0.60 4.94
N MET A 47 4.09 0.45 4.59
CA MET A 47 4.87 0.70 3.38
C MET A 47 5.42 -0.58 2.75
N VAL A 48 6.42 -1.09 3.46
CA VAL A 48 7.22 -2.26 3.12
C VAL A 48 6.34 -3.49 2.96
N TRP A 49 5.38 -3.68 3.87
CA TRP A 49 4.50 -4.85 3.84
C TRP A 49 3.63 -4.86 2.57
N ILE A 50 3.02 -3.73 2.20
CA ILE A 50 2.22 -3.61 0.97
C ILE A 50 3.07 -3.93 -0.26
N ASN A 51 4.21 -3.25 -0.44
CA ASN A 51 5.10 -3.50 -1.57
C ASN A 51 5.55 -4.96 -1.64
N SER A 52 5.94 -5.55 -0.51
CA SER A 52 6.36 -6.95 -0.46
C SER A 52 5.25 -7.89 -0.95
N ARG A 53 3.99 -7.64 -0.59
CA ARG A 53 2.86 -8.45 -1.05
C ARG A 53 2.54 -8.24 -2.52
N LEU A 54 2.65 -7.00 -3.02
CA LEU A 54 2.47 -6.68 -4.44
C LEU A 54 3.53 -7.38 -5.30
N THR A 55 4.81 -7.26 -4.93
CA THR A 55 5.94 -7.88 -5.64
C THR A 55 5.84 -9.40 -5.64
N LEU A 56 5.53 -10.03 -4.50
CA LEU A 56 5.32 -11.48 -4.43
C LEU A 56 4.16 -11.98 -5.30
N ARG A 57 3.23 -11.09 -5.64
CA ARG A 57 2.07 -11.37 -6.49
C ARG A 57 2.28 -10.99 -7.95
N GLY A 58 3.42 -10.37 -8.30
CA GLY A 58 3.69 -9.89 -9.64
C GLY A 58 2.93 -8.61 -10.01
N PHE A 59 2.41 -7.88 -9.02
CA PHE A 59 1.88 -6.52 -9.21
C PHE A 59 3.01 -5.49 -9.18
N ALA A 60 2.74 -4.31 -9.76
CA ALA A 60 3.63 -3.16 -9.62
C ALA A 60 3.72 -2.73 -8.15
N GLU A 61 4.88 -2.20 -7.76
CA GLU A 61 5.07 -1.63 -6.43
C GLU A 61 4.18 -0.39 -6.26
N ALA A 62 3.60 -0.22 -5.07
CA ALA A 62 2.80 0.96 -4.74
C ALA A 62 3.67 2.17 -4.37
N TYR A 63 4.90 1.91 -3.91
CA TYR A 63 5.83 2.94 -3.46
C TYR A 63 7.23 2.67 -4.00
N GLU A 64 7.91 3.68 -4.52
CA GLU A 64 9.31 3.54 -4.95
C GLU A 64 10.27 3.54 -3.74
N TRP A 65 11.20 2.59 -3.74
CA TRP A 65 12.26 2.50 -2.73
C TRP A 65 13.30 3.61 -2.91
N GLY A 66 13.04 4.78 -2.32
CA GLY A 66 13.94 5.94 -2.42
C GLY A 66 13.26 7.27 -2.19
N GLN A 67 11.94 7.33 -2.33
CA GLN A 67 11.12 8.46 -1.90
C GLN A 67 10.81 8.29 -0.41
N GLY A 68 11.84 8.44 0.43
CA GLY A 68 11.62 8.77 1.83
C GLY A 68 10.76 10.03 1.88
N ALA A 69 9.78 10.04 2.79
CA ALA A 69 8.87 11.14 3.07
C ALA A 69 9.36 12.48 2.49
N VAL A 70 8.73 12.94 1.40
CA VAL A 70 8.81 14.35 1.06
C VAL A 70 8.12 15.05 2.22
N GLU A 71 8.92 15.57 3.15
CA GLU A 71 8.51 16.67 4.01
C GLU A 71 7.97 17.74 3.07
N THR A 72 6.65 17.92 3.06
CA THR A 72 6.01 19.05 2.40
C THR A 72 6.29 20.29 3.25
N GLU A 73 7.55 20.71 3.32
CA GLU A 73 7.88 22.08 3.70
C GLU A 73 7.77 22.98 2.46
N GLY A 74 6.85 23.94 2.53
CA GLY A 74 6.90 25.16 1.74
C GLY A 74 5.94 25.24 0.56
N GLN A 75 4.83 25.98 0.76
CA GLN A 75 4.72 27.33 0.20
C GLN A 75 3.43 27.99 0.69
N ALA A 76 3.56 28.83 1.71
CA ALA A 76 2.73 30.01 1.81
C ALA A 76 3.16 30.96 0.67
N SER A 77 2.21 31.35 -0.15
CA SER A 77 2.26 32.45 -1.13
C SER A 77 0.85 33.02 -1.07
N GLY A 78 0.58 34.29 -0.81
CA GLY A 78 1.31 35.54 -0.87
C GLY A 78 0.21 36.60 -1.00
#